data_AF-A0A1B9JYX8-F1
#
_entry.id   AF-A0A1B9JYX8-F1
#
_cell.length_a   1.000
_cell.length_b   1.000
_cell.length_c   1.000
_cell.angle_alpha   90.00
_cell.angle_beta   90.00
_cell.angle_gamma   90.00
#
_symmetry.space_group_name_H-M   'P 1'
#
loop_
_entity.id
_entity.type
_entity.pdbx_description
1 polymer ?
#
loop_
_entity_poly.entity_id
_entity_poly.type
_entity_poly.pdbx_seq_one_letter_code
_entity_poly.pdbx_strand_id
1 'polypeptide(L)'
;MILGNINYLGLVPYLPTKIKQSIEYVKNNVNSNTPVGRYEIDGNNIFFMVSDSTSRHIHEANPEYHNKYIDVQIVLVGEEGMAISTLPPYTKVLDDKLTDNDIAFVETPKEETMLVLHANDFIVFLPHEVHKPLCAVDDKIATVRKVVVKIALDYL
;
A
#
# COMPACT_ATOMS: atom_id res chain seq x y z
N MET A 1 7.78 3.69 -7.21
CA MET A 1 7.40 2.54 -6.39
C MET A 1 8.65 1.81 -5.95
N ILE A 2 8.68 1.33 -4.71
CA ILE A 2 9.83 0.59 -4.14
C ILE A 2 9.29 -0.68 -3.48
N LEU A 3 9.79 -1.85 -3.87
CA LEU A 3 9.39 -3.15 -3.32
C LEU A 3 10.56 -3.76 -2.55
N GLY A 4 10.26 -4.48 -1.48
CA GLY A 4 11.24 -5.29 -0.77
C GLY A 4 10.60 -6.14 0.32
N ASN A 5 11.43 -6.66 1.22
CA ASN A 5 10.97 -7.44 2.36
C ASN A 5 11.51 -6.84 3.66
N ILE A 6 10.66 -6.70 4.68
CA ILE A 6 11.00 -6.04 5.96
C ILE A 6 12.11 -6.76 6.73
N ASN A 7 12.39 -8.02 6.41
CA ASN A 7 13.49 -8.79 6.99
C ASN A 7 14.83 -8.56 6.27
N TYR A 8 14.81 -7.97 5.08
CA TYR A 8 15.98 -7.81 4.22
C TYR A 8 16.13 -6.37 3.71
N LEU A 9 15.89 -5.37 4.55
CA LEU A 9 16.01 -3.94 4.18
C LEU A 9 17.40 -3.56 3.62
N GLY A 10 18.45 -4.34 3.93
CA GLY A 10 19.78 -4.15 3.36
C GLY A 10 19.86 -4.37 1.83
N LEU A 11 18.87 -5.05 1.23
CA LEU A 11 18.76 -5.22 -0.22
C LEU A 11 18.18 -3.99 -0.93
N VAL A 12 17.64 -3.02 -0.18
CA VAL A 12 17.06 -1.78 -0.70
C VAL A 12 17.80 -0.57 -0.09
N PRO A 13 19.11 -0.42 -0.37
CA PRO A 13 19.94 0.61 0.28
C PRO A 13 19.53 2.04 -0.08
N TYR A 14 18.73 2.21 -1.13
CA TYR A 14 18.22 3.49 -1.63
C TYR A 14 16.86 3.88 -1.03
N LEU A 15 16.36 3.14 -0.03
CA LEU A 15 15.12 3.48 0.65
C LEU A 15 15.29 4.80 1.45
N PRO A 16 14.43 5.81 1.27
CA PRO A 16 14.50 7.06 2.03
C PRO A 16 14.47 6.80 3.56
N THR A 17 15.23 7.59 4.31
CA THR A 17 15.46 7.34 5.75
C THR A 17 14.16 7.27 6.54
N LYS A 18 13.22 8.20 6.32
CA LYS A 18 11.93 8.18 7.05
C LYS A 18 11.09 6.95 6.71
N ILE A 19 11.04 6.56 5.45
CA ILE A 19 10.31 5.34 5.01
C ILE A 19 10.92 4.11 5.68
N LYS A 20 12.26 4.00 5.67
CA LYS A 20 12.96 2.91 6.34
C LYS A 20 12.63 2.85 7.84
N GLN A 21 12.70 3.99 8.53
CA GLN A 21 12.37 4.09 9.95
C GLN A 21 10.91 3.70 10.24
N SER A 22 9.97 4.08 9.38
CA SER A 22 8.57 3.67 9.50
C SER A 22 8.38 2.16 9.34
N ILE A 23 9.07 1.52 8.40
CA ILE A 23 9.05 0.06 8.25
C ILE A 23 9.64 -0.63 9.48
N GLU A 24 10.78 -0.15 9.98
CA GLU A 24 11.42 -0.67 11.19
C GLU A 24 10.51 -0.50 12.42
N TYR A 25 9.80 0.63 12.53
CA TYR A 25 8.82 0.85 13.58
C TYR A 25 7.69 -0.18 13.53
N VAL A 26 7.06 -0.38 12.36
CA VAL A 26 5.99 -1.38 12.21
C VAL A 26 6.50 -2.77 12.56
N LYS A 27 7.68 -3.16 12.05
CA LYS A 27 8.29 -4.46 12.33
C LYS A 27 8.49 -4.72 13.83
N ASN A 28 8.83 -3.69 14.60
CA ASN A 28 9.13 -3.83 16.03
C ASN A 28 7.89 -3.73 16.93
N ASN A 29 6.79 -3.12 16.45
CA ASN A 29 5.64 -2.77 17.30
C ASN A 29 4.30 -3.41 16.87
N VAL A 30 4.23 -3.97 15.65
CA VAL A 30 3.00 -4.53 15.10
C VAL A 30 3.19 -6.02 14.80
N ASN A 31 2.20 -6.84 15.16
CA ASN A 31 2.20 -8.27 14.89
C ASN A 31 0.80 -8.77 14.47
N SER A 32 0.67 -10.08 14.27
CA SER A 32 -0.58 -10.72 13.85
C SER A 32 -1.75 -10.51 14.83
N ASN A 33 -1.47 -10.19 16.09
CA ASN A 33 -2.48 -10.01 17.14
C ASN A 33 -2.79 -8.53 17.45
N THR A 34 -2.08 -7.58 16.84
CA THR A 34 -2.40 -6.15 17.00
C THR A 34 -3.86 -5.88 16.61
N PRO A 35 -4.69 -5.17 17.37
CA PRO A 35 -6.06 -4.91 16.95
C PRO A 35 -6.14 -4.20 15.59
N VAL A 36 -7.21 -4.46 14.82
CA VAL A 36 -7.53 -3.67 13.63
C VAL A 36 -7.81 -2.24 14.06
N GLY A 37 -7.27 -1.27 13.32
CA GLY A 37 -7.46 0.14 13.65
C GLY A 37 -6.38 1.06 13.10
N ARG A 38 -6.51 2.34 13.45
CA ARG A 38 -5.57 3.41 13.13
C ARG A 38 -4.69 3.69 14.34
N TYR A 39 -3.39 3.83 14.10
CA TYR A 39 -2.38 4.11 15.11
C TYR A 39 -1.51 5.27 14.65
N GLU A 40 -1.36 6.28 15.51
CA GLU A 40 -0.55 7.45 15.23
C GLU A 40 0.90 7.22 15.67
N ILE A 41 1.86 7.59 14.82
CA ILE A 41 3.30 7.63 15.17
C ILE A 41 3.70 9.09 15.43
N ASP A 42 3.32 9.99 14.53
CA ASP A 42 3.52 11.44 14.63
C ASP A 42 2.27 12.15 14.07
N GLY A 43 1.16 12.05 14.81
CA GLY A 43 -0.14 12.62 14.45
C GLY A 43 -0.56 12.29 13.01
N ASN A 44 -0.77 13.33 12.21
CA ASN A 44 -1.11 13.21 10.80
C ASN A 44 0.10 13.17 9.85
N ASN A 45 1.33 13.36 10.35
CA ASN A 45 2.52 13.27 9.49
C ASN A 45 2.87 11.82 9.19
N ILE A 46 2.81 10.96 10.21
CA ILE A 46 3.04 9.52 10.08
C ILE A 46 2.04 8.76 10.96
N PHE A 47 1.25 7.90 10.34
CA PHE A 47 0.36 6.97 11.01
C PHE A 47 0.28 5.66 10.23
N PHE A 48 -0.22 4.62 10.85
CA PHE A 48 -0.48 3.36 10.15
C PHE A 48 -1.86 2.82 10.46
N MET A 49 -2.37 2.02 9.53
CA MET A 49 -3.63 1.32 9.66
C MET A 49 -3.37 -0.18 9.60
N VAL A 50 -3.89 -0.92 10.57
CA VAL A 50 -3.91 -2.38 10.58
C VAL A 50 -5.29 -2.82 10.12
N SER A 51 -5.34 -3.68 9.11
CA SER A 51 -6.60 -4.15 8.52
C SER A 51 -6.58 -5.64 8.22
N ASP A 52 -7.70 -6.31 8.47
CA ASP A 52 -8.04 -7.60 7.91
C ASP A 52 -9.03 -7.37 6.77
N SER A 53 -8.72 -7.81 5.56
CA SER A 53 -9.55 -7.55 4.38
C SER A 53 -9.57 -8.74 3.44
N THR A 54 -10.76 -9.05 2.92
CA THR A 54 -10.94 -10.10 1.94
C THR A 54 -10.52 -9.58 0.56
N SER A 55 -9.69 -10.34 -0.15
CA SER A 55 -9.34 -10.02 -1.54
C SER A 55 -10.57 -10.10 -2.45
N ARG A 56 -10.47 -9.48 -3.62
CA ARG A 56 -11.54 -9.45 -4.64
C ARG A 56 -10.97 -9.80 -6.00
N HIS A 57 -11.81 -10.22 -6.93
CA HIS A 57 -11.31 -10.45 -8.28
C HIS A 57 -10.82 -9.13 -8.88
N ILE A 58 -9.75 -9.18 -9.68
CA ILE A 58 -9.09 -7.96 -10.19
C ILE A 58 -10.03 -7.04 -10.99
N HIS A 59 -11.05 -7.61 -11.65
CA HIS A 59 -12.05 -6.87 -12.42
C HIS A 59 -13.11 -6.18 -11.55
N GLU A 60 -13.21 -6.52 -10.27
CA GLU A 60 -14.10 -5.87 -9.29
C GLU A 60 -13.40 -4.72 -8.56
N ALA A 61 -12.09 -4.55 -8.77
CA ALA A 61 -11.27 -3.52 -8.14
C ALA A 61 -10.98 -2.38 -9.11
N ASN A 62 -11.23 -1.14 -8.66
CA ASN A 62 -10.74 0.04 -9.35
C ASN A 62 -9.32 0.39 -8.85
N PRO A 63 -8.38 0.73 -9.74
CA PRO A 63 -7.12 1.33 -9.35
C PRO A 63 -7.33 2.68 -8.66
N GLU A 64 -6.46 2.96 -7.69
CA GLU A 64 -6.43 4.17 -6.88
C GLU A 64 -5.07 4.87 -6.93
N TYR A 65 -5.05 6.14 -6.55
CA TYR A 65 -3.84 6.90 -6.26
C TYR A 65 -4.11 7.99 -5.21
N HIS A 66 -3.03 8.54 -4.65
CA HIS A 66 -3.04 9.56 -3.59
C HIS A 66 -2.26 10.81 -4.02
N ASN A 67 -2.48 11.95 -3.35
CA ASN A 67 -1.79 13.22 -3.60
C ASN A 67 -0.93 13.66 -2.39
N LYS A 68 -1.40 13.43 -1.17
CA LYS A 68 -0.77 13.93 0.06
C LYS A 68 0.16 12.89 0.70
N TYR A 69 -0.27 11.64 0.77
CA TYR A 69 0.45 10.60 1.48
C TYR A 69 1.18 9.65 0.55
N ILE A 70 2.35 9.21 1.01
CA ILE A 70 3.02 8.00 0.55
C ILE A 70 2.41 6.82 1.29
N ASP A 71 2.21 5.75 0.55
CA ASP A 71 1.77 4.47 1.08
C ASP A 71 2.93 3.52 1.22
N VAL A 72 3.11 2.97 2.42
CA VAL A 72 3.97 1.79 2.64
C VAL A 72 3.06 0.65 3.07
N GLN A 73 2.74 -0.22 2.13
CA GLN A 73 1.86 -1.36 2.35
C GLN A 73 2.70 -2.59 2.67
N ILE A 74 2.42 -3.24 3.80
CA ILE A 74 3.17 -4.39 4.33
C ILE A 74 2.20 -5.54 4.58
N VAL A 75 2.41 -6.69 3.97
CA VAL A 75 1.60 -7.89 4.24
C VAL A 75 2.09 -8.54 5.54
N LEU A 76 1.20 -8.76 6.51
CA LEU A 76 1.52 -9.45 7.76
C LEU A 76 1.17 -10.94 7.70
N VAL A 77 -0.01 -11.28 7.17
CA VAL A 77 -0.51 -12.66 7.06
C VAL A 77 -1.24 -12.83 5.73
N GLY A 78 -1.00 -13.97 5.08
CA GLY A 78 -1.57 -14.29 3.77
C GLY A 78 -0.69 -13.82 2.62
N GLU A 79 -1.32 -13.67 1.46
CA GLU A 79 -0.72 -13.15 0.23
C GLU A 79 -1.69 -12.17 -0.44
N GLU A 80 -1.16 -11.15 -1.09
CA GLU A 80 -1.93 -10.09 -1.75
C GLU A 80 -1.53 -9.96 -3.21
N GLY A 81 -2.50 -10.00 -4.12
CA GLY A 81 -2.33 -9.49 -5.47
C GLY A 81 -2.38 -7.96 -5.44
N MET A 82 -1.37 -7.33 -6.03
CA MET A 82 -1.22 -5.88 -6.12
C MET A 82 -1.05 -5.50 -7.60
N ALA A 83 -2.12 -5.02 -8.24
CA ALA A 83 -1.98 -4.50 -9.60
C ALA A 83 -1.41 -3.08 -9.57
N ILE A 84 -0.51 -2.75 -10.49
CA ILE A 84 0.20 -1.47 -10.53
C ILE A 84 0.29 -0.93 -11.95
N SER A 85 0.48 0.38 -12.07
CA SER A 85 0.94 1.04 -13.30
C SER A 85 2.18 1.87 -12.99
N THR A 86 3.18 1.80 -13.87
CA THR A 86 4.37 2.66 -13.80
C THR A 86 4.12 4.06 -14.40
N LEU A 87 2.99 4.24 -15.08
CA LEU A 87 2.53 5.54 -15.55
C LEU A 87 1.69 6.25 -14.46
N PRO A 88 1.74 7.59 -14.41
CA PRO A 88 0.83 8.38 -13.58
C PRO A 88 -0.63 8.17 -14.02
N PRO A 89 -1.63 8.60 -13.24
CA PRO A 89 -3.03 8.53 -13.65
C PRO A 89 -3.25 9.28 -14.96
N TYR A 90 -3.58 8.54 -16.03
CA TYR A 90 -3.85 9.08 -17.36
C TYR A 90 -5.21 8.63 -17.93
N THR A 91 -5.84 7.64 -17.29
CA THR A 91 -7.16 7.15 -17.62
C THR A 91 -8.24 8.01 -16.97
N LYS A 92 -9.50 7.78 -17.35
CA LYS A 92 -10.63 8.55 -16.82
C LYS A 92 -10.74 8.38 -15.31
N VAL A 93 -10.88 9.50 -14.59
CA VAL A 93 -11.20 9.51 -13.16
C VAL A 93 -12.65 9.06 -12.97
N LEU A 94 -12.85 8.04 -12.14
CA LEU A 94 -14.14 7.47 -11.79
C LEU A 94 -14.75 8.13 -10.56
N ASP A 95 -13.92 8.47 -9.58
CA ASP A 95 -14.31 9.09 -8.31
C ASP A 95 -13.10 9.87 -7.76
N ASP A 96 -13.26 11.17 -7.50
CA ASP A 96 -12.20 12.05 -6.99
C ASP A 96 -12.55 12.51 -5.57
N LYS A 97 -11.74 12.08 -4.61
CA LYS A 97 -11.83 12.45 -3.20
C LYS A 97 -10.46 12.85 -2.65
N LEU A 98 -9.58 13.40 -3.51
CA LEU A 98 -8.22 13.76 -3.11
C LEU A 98 -8.21 14.83 -2.01
N THR A 99 -9.14 15.77 -2.03
CA THR A 99 -9.23 16.84 -1.01
C THR A 99 -9.63 16.32 0.37
N ASP A 100 -10.63 15.44 0.42
CA ASP A 100 -11.28 15.06 1.68
C ASP A 100 -10.68 13.78 2.28
N ASN A 101 -10.26 12.84 1.44
CA ASN A 101 -9.84 11.49 1.84
C ASN A 101 -8.46 11.09 1.29
N ASP A 102 -7.81 11.97 0.52
CA ASP A 102 -6.56 11.71 -0.19
C ASP A 102 -6.62 10.46 -1.07
N ILE A 103 -7.72 10.25 -1.81
CA ILE A 103 -7.86 9.11 -2.72
C ILE A 103 -8.65 9.48 -3.95
N ALA A 104 -8.22 9.00 -5.12
CA ALA A 104 -9.00 9.02 -6.34
C ALA A 104 -8.94 7.66 -7.03
N PHE A 105 -10.04 7.28 -7.67
CA PHE A 105 -10.17 6.05 -8.44
C PHE A 105 -10.20 6.36 -9.94
N VAL A 106 -9.56 5.53 -10.75
CA VAL A 106 -9.48 5.69 -12.21
C VAL A 106 -9.91 4.43 -12.94
N GLU A 107 -10.23 4.54 -14.23
CA GLU A 107 -10.39 3.36 -15.07
C GLU A 107 -9.08 2.58 -15.15
N THR A 108 -9.16 1.25 -15.19
CA THR A 108 -8.00 0.36 -15.26
C THR A 108 -7.11 0.70 -16.47
N PRO A 109 -5.82 1.05 -16.24
CA PRO A 109 -4.85 1.21 -17.32
C PRO A 109 -4.65 -0.10 -18.08
N LYS A 110 -4.43 -0.01 -19.40
CA LYS A 110 -4.16 -1.19 -20.23
C LYS A 110 -2.88 -1.93 -19.80
N GLU A 111 -1.92 -1.17 -19.29
CA GLU A 111 -0.55 -1.61 -19.01
C GLU A 111 -0.39 -2.08 -17.55
N GLU A 112 -1.49 -2.42 -16.86
CA GLU A 112 -1.40 -2.85 -15.47
C GLU A 112 -0.62 -4.18 -15.33
N THR A 113 0.22 -4.24 -14.30
CA THR A 113 0.99 -5.44 -13.96
C THR A 113 0.59 -5.90 -12.58
N MET A 114 0.28 -7.19 -12.42
CA MET A 114 -0.01 -7.77 -11.11
C MET A 114 1.27 -8.29 -10.46
N LEU A 115 1.55 -7.80 -9.25
CA LEU A 115 2.55 -8.34 -8.34
C LEU A 115 1.86 -9.25 -7.32
N VAL A 116 2.57 -10.27 -6.84
CA VAL A 116 2.15 -11.09 -5.70
C VAL A 116 3.04 -10.75 -4.52
N LEU A 117 2.44 -10.24 -3.45
CA LEU A 117 3.13 -9.88 -2.20
C LEU A 117 2.86 -10.96 -1.15
N HIS A 118 3.91 -11.49 -0.55
CA HIS A 118 3.81 -12.47 0.53
C HIS A 118 4.00 -11.81 1.89
N ALA A 119 3.71 -12.56 2.96
CA ALA A 119 3.98 -12.09 4.32
C ALA A 119 5.42 -11.56 4.47
N ASN A 120 5.54 -10.39 5.08
CA ASN A 120 6.75 -9.58 5.26
C ASN A 120 7.21 -8.78 4.03
N ASP A 121 6.57 -8.93 2.86
CA ASP A 121 6.84 -8.03 1.74
C ASP A 121 6.21 -6.67 1.98
N PHE A 122 6.89 -5.63 1.50
CA PHE A 122 6.40 -4.27 1.51
C PHE A 122 6.49 -3.66 0.12
N ILE A 123 5.53 -2.81 -0.22
CA ILE A 123 5.58 -1.95 -1.41
C ILE A 123 5.30 -0.50 -1.01
N VAL A 124 6.07 0.41 -1.59
CA VAL A 124 5.96 1.85 -1.42
C VAL A 124 5.34 2.46 -2.67
N PHE A 125 4.27 3.24 -2.50
CA PHE A 125 3.68 4.08 -3.55
C PHE A 125 3.84 5.56 -3.17
N LEU A 126 4.48 6.32 -4.05
CA LEU A 126 4.49 7.78 -3.97
C LEU A 126 3.15 8.35 -4.45
N PRO A 127 2.85 9.61 -4.15
CA PRO A 127 1.73 10.31 -4.75
C PRO A 127 1.71 10.16 -6.28
N HIS A 128 0.50 9.97 -6.81
CA HIS A 128 0.21 9.70 -8.22
C HIS A 128 0.71 8.36 -8.78
N GLU A 129 1.24 7.45 -7.95
CA GLU A 129 1.50 6.08 -8.40
C GLU A 129 0.22 5.25 -8.33
N VAL A 130 -0.28 4.84 -9.51
CA VAL A 130 -1.54 4.10 -9.63
C VAL A 130 -1.35 2.65 -9.20
N HIS A 131 -2.17 2.21 -8.26
CA HIS A 131 -2.12 0.86 -7.71
C HIS A 131 -3.52 0.34 -7.37
N LYS A 132 -3.65 -0.98 -7.22
CA LYS A 132 -4.92 -1.69 -7.04
C LYS A 132 -4.67 -2.81 -6.02
N PRO A 133 -4.86 -2.52 -4.73
CA PRO A 133 -4.59 -3.48 -3.66
C PRO A 133 -5.69 -4.55 -3.56
N LEU A 134 -5.42 -5.60 -2.77
CA LEU A 134 -6.36 -6.67 -2.43
C LEU A 134 -6.94 -7.43 -3.64
N CYS A 135 -6.16 -7.61 -4.69
CA CYS A 135 -6.52 -8.51 -5.80
C CYS A 135 -6.30 -9.98 -5.40
N ALA A 136 -7.19 -10.87 -5.83
CA ALA A 136 -7.03 -12.31 -5.66
C ALA A 136 -5.82 -12.85 -6.44
N VAL A 137 -5.07 -13.75 -5.82
CA VAL A 137 -3.97 -14.50 -6.46
C VAL A 137 -4.53 -15.82 -6.96
N ASP A 138 -4.22 -16.20 -8.20
CA ASP A 138 -4.74 -17.41 -8.86
C ASP A 138 -6.27 -17.56 -8.77
N ASP A 139 -7.00 -16.45 -8.85
CA ASP A 139 -8.47 -16.37 -8.70
C ASP A 139 -9.01 -16.89 -7.34
N LYS A 140 -8.15 -17.00 -6.32
CA LYS A 140 -8.55 -17.43 -4.97
C LYS A 140 -8.80 -16.23 -4.05
N ILE A 141 -10.04 -16.13 -3.61
CA ILE A 141 -10.45 -15.15 -2.60
C ILE A 141 -9.95 -15.61 -1.23
N ALA A 142 -9.22 -14.74 -0.54
CA ALA A 142 -8.60 -15.01 0.74
C ALA A 142 -8.59 -13.76 1.62
N THR A 143 -8.56 -13.95 2.94
CA THR A 143 -8.36 -12.85 3.88
C THR A 143 -6.87 -12.52 3.97
N VAL A 144 -6.55 -11.25 3.75
CA VAL A 144 -5.21 -10.69 3.92
C VAL A 144 -5.21 -9.79 5.13
N ARG A 145 -4.18 -9.95 5.96
CA ARG A 145 -3.89 -9.01 7.03
C ARG A 145 -2.68 -8.17 6.66
N LYS A 146 -2.84 -6.85 6.68
CA LYS A 146 -1.79 -5.91 6.26
C LYS A 146 -1.72 -4.67 7.14
N VAL A 147 -0.59 -3.99 7.03
CA VAL A 147 -0.38 -2.64 7.53
C VAL A 147 -0.23 -1.71 6.35
N VAL A 148 -0.88 -0.55 6.41
CA VAL A 148 -0.60 0.57 5.49
C VAL A 148 -0.09 1.73 6.32
N VAL A 149 1.20 2.04 6.20
CA VAL A 149 1.76 3.27 6.77
C VAL A 149 1.51 4.40 5.77
N LYS A 150 0.98 5.51 6.27
CA LYS A 150 0.83 6.75 5.52
C LYS A 150 1.88 7.75 6.02
N ILE A 151 2.66 8.31 5.11
CA ILE A 151 3.70 9.31 5.41
C ILE A 151 3.42 10.55 4.56
N ALA A 152 3.21 11.71 5.18
CA ALA A 152 2.93 12.93 4.44
C ALA A 152 4.13 13.29 3.55
N LEU A 153 3.90 13.57 2.26
CA LEU A 153 4.99 13.82 1.30
C LEU A 153 5.82 15.05 1.69
N ASP A 154 5.17 16.09 2.20
CA ASP A 154 5.79 17.33 2.67
C ASP A 154 6.59 17.15 3.97
N TYR A 155 6.45 16.00 4.63
CA TYR A 155 7.20 15.66 5.84
C TYR A 155 8.49 14.88 5.56
N LEU A 156 8.74 14.42 4.33
CA LEU A 156 9.88 13.54 4.02
C LEU A 156 11.25 14.23 4.11
#